data_AF-A0A915DA92-F1
#
_entry.id   AF-A0A915DA92-F1
#
_cell.length_a   1.000
_cell.length_b   1.000
_cell.length_c   1.000
_cell.angle_alpha   90.00
_cell.angle_beta   90.00
_cell.angle_gamma   90.00
#
_symmetry.space_group_name_H-M   'P 1'
#
loop_
_entity.id
_entity.type
_entity.pdbx_description
1 polymer ?
#
loop_
_entity_poly.entity_id
_entity_poly.type
_entity_poly.pdbx_seq_one_letter_code
_entity_poly.pdbx_strand_id
1 'polypeptide(L)'
;MSVLKIYERQSIVAIEPWSLMSTNENRHFEYTLNPNAEMEWRNQAAAHTDCIDAARFIIINDLDDVLIPVLGKTYLEEFNVLSSRYTKAAAFLYYRVTVNYTLVKNFEKFSIRQQLEQTYIDTRRGDGKSVIDTSKVESTWLH
;
A
#
# COMPACT_ATOMS: atom_id res chain seq x y z
N MET A 1 23.63 -1.56 -24.27
CA MET A 1 22.92 -2.83 -23.95
C MET A 1 22.86 -2.90 -22.43
N SER A 2 21.68 -2.77 -21.79
CA SER A 2 21.60 -2.65 -20.33
C SER A 2 21.83 -4.01 -19.65
N VAL A 3 22.56 -4.00 -18.53
CA VAL A 3 22.91 -5.21 -17.74
C VAL A 3 21.67 -6.00 -17.32
N LEU A 4 20.57 -5.32 -17.01
CA LEU A 4 19.30 -5.94 -16.62
C LEU A 4 18.73 -6.89 -17.70
N LYS A 5 18.88 -6.56 -18.99
CA LYS A 5 18.45 -7.44 -20.10
C LYS A 5 19.31 -8.71 -20.23
N ILE A 6 20.51 -8.72 -19.65
CA ILE A 6 21.35 -9.92 -19.60
C ILE A 6 20.82 -10.85 -18.49
N TYR A 7 20.55 -10.29 -17.31
CA TYR A 7 19.99 -11.06 -16.20
C TYR A 7 18.56 -11.58 -16.46
N GLU A 8 17.75 -10.81 -17.18
CA GLU A 8 16.43 -11.28 -17.62
C GLU A 8 16.53 -12.50 -18.56
N ARG A 9 17.47 -12.47 -19.52
CA ARG A 9 17.73 -13.62 -20.40
C ARG A 9 18.26 -14.85 -19.66
N GLN A 10 18.86 -14.64 -18.50
CA GLN A 10 19.32 -15.72 -17.62
C GLN A 10 18.23 -16.17 -16.63
N SER A 11 17.03 -15.59 -16.71
CA SER A 11 15.90 -15.86 -15.80
C SER A 11 16.24 -15.60 -14.33
N ILE A 12 17.16 -14.67 -14.07
CA ILE A 12 17.55 -14.26 -12.71
C ILE A 12 16.64 -13.13 -12.22
N VAL A 13 16.22 -12.24 -13.12
CA VAL A 13 15.29 -11.14 -12.85
C VAL A 13 14.20 -11.13 -13.90
N ALA A 14 13.03 -10.57 -13.58
CA ALA A 14 12.01 -10.22 -14.56
C ALA A 14 12.01 -8.69 -14.72
N ILE A 15 12.03 -8.19 -15.96
CA ILE A 15 11.88 -6.75 -16.21
C ILE A 15 10.41 -6.48 -16.48
N GLU A 16 9.75 -5.75 -15.58
CA GLU A 16 8.40 -5.25 -15.82
C GLU A 16 8.48 -3.83 -16.42
N PRO A 17 7.96 -3.62 -17.64
CA PRO A 17 7.92 -2.28 -18.22
C PRO A 17 6.92 -1.41 -17.46
N TRP A 18 7.38 -0.24 -17.00
CA TRP A 18 6.53 0.69 -16.26
C TRP A 18 5.95 1.81 -17.14
N SER A 19 4.85 2.41 -16.67
CA SER A 19 4.22 3.54 -17.36
C SER A 19 5.15 4.75 -17.35
N LEU A 20 5.40 5.32 -18.53
CA LEU A 20 6.14 6.56 -18.70
C LEU A 20 5.14 7.71 -18.84
N MET A 21 5.32 8.81 -18.10
CA MET A 21 4.59 10.03 -18.41
C MET A 21 5.08 10.59 -19.74
N SER A 22 4.23 10.48 -20.77
CA SER A 22 4.45 11.13 -22.05
C SER A 22 4.18 12.63 -21.90
N THR A 23 5.24 13.42 -21.85
CA THR A 23 5.15 14.86 -22.10
C THR A 23 5.17 15.05 -23.60
N ASN A 24 4.19 15.76 -24.18
CA ASN A 24 4.19 16.11 -25.61
C ASN A 24 5.61 16.53 -26.05
N GLU A 25 6.04 16.10 -27.24
CA GLU A 25 7.41 16.28 -27.76
C GLU A 25 7.87 17.75 -27.73
N ASN A 26 6.94 18.70 -27.74
CA ASN A 26 7.21 20.15 -27.64
C ASN A 26 7.24 20.71 -26.20
N ARG A 27 7.10 19.85 -25.20
CA ARG A 27 7.22 20.13 -23.76
C ARG A 27 8.31 19.27 -23.11
N HIS A 28 9.30 18.84 -23.89
CA HIS A 28 10.60 18.49 -23.30
C HIS A 28 11.06 19.74 -22.55
N PHE A 29 10.79 19.74 -21.24
CA PHE A 29 11.08 20.85 -20.36
C PHE A 29 12.54 21.22 -20.54
N GLU A 30 12.78 22.44 -21.03
CA GLU A 30 14.07 23.14 -21.02
C GLU A 30 14.66 23.33 -19.61
N TYR A 31 14.08 22.75 -18.56
CA TYR A 31 14.46 23.04 -17.18
C TYR A 31 14.39 21.78 -16.32
N THR A 32 15.57 21.20 -16.05
CA THR A 32 16.04 20.56 -14.80
C THR A 32 15.19 19.52 -14.03
N LEU A 33 13.94 19.27 -14.37
CA LEU A 33 13.07 18.30 -13.70
C LEU A 33 12.52 17.30 -14.72
N ASN A 34 13.14 16.13 -14.78
CA ASN A 34 12.56 14.98 -15.47
C ASN A 34 11.57 14.29 -14.51
N PRO A 35 10.25 14.41 -14.70
CA PRO A 35 9.28 13.80 -13.79
C PRO A 35 9.35 12.27 -13.79
N ASN A 36 9.85 11.66 -14.87
CA ASN A 36 10.07 10.22 -14.94
C ASN A 36 11.31 9.79 -14.14
N ALA A 37 12.27 10.68 -13.87
CA ALA A 37 13.42 10.38 -13.01
C ALA A 37 13.03 10.35 -11.52
N GLU A 38 12.02 11.13 -11.12
CA GLU A 38 11.49 11.17 -9.75
C GLU A 38 10.33 10.18 -9.52
N MET A 39 9.89 9.48 -10.57
CA MET A 39 8.73 8.57 -10.51
C MET A 39 9.05 7.27 -9.77
N GLU A 40 10.29 6.79 -9.80
CA GLU A 40 10.68 5.61 -9.01
C GLU A 40 10.47 5.87 -7.52
N TRP A 41 10.85 7.04 -7.00
CA TRP A 41 10.71 7.36 -5.57
C TRP A 41 9.27 7.65 -5.10
N ARG A 42 8.31 7.70 -6.03
CA ARG A 42 6.91 8.04 -5.72
C ARG A 42 5.92 6.96 -6.15
N ASN A 43 6.41 5.84 -6.66
CA ASN A 43 5.54 4.72 -6.96
C ASN A 43 5.42 3.81 -5.72
N GLN A 44 4.23 3.25 -5.53
CA GLN A 44 3.88 2.44 -4.35
C GLN A 44 4.77 1.20 -4.24
N ALA A 45 5.18 0.60 -5.35
CA ALA A 45 6.00 -0.62 -5.37
C ALA A 45 7.43 -0.36 -4.85
N ALA A 46 8.09 0.69 -5.31
CA ALA A 46 9.43 1.08 -4.90
C ALA A 46 9.45 1.61 -3.47
N ALA A 47 8.48 2.47 -3.10
CA ALA A 47 8.36 2.94 -1.72
C ALA A 47 8.18 1.78 -0.72
N HIS A 48 7.37 0.77 -1.08
CA HIS A 48 7.21 -0.42 -0.25
C HIS A 48 8.45 -1.32 -0.26
N THR A 49 9.16 -1.43 -1.38
CA THR A 49 10.40 -2.22 -1.49
C THR A 49 11.51 -1.63 -0.61
N ASP A 50 11.72 -0.31 -0.65
CA ASP A 50 12.70 0.37 0.20
C ASP A 50 12.36 0.22 1.70
N CYS A 51 11.07 0.12 2.05
CA CYS A 51 10.64 -0.10 3.42
C CYS A 51 10.91 -1.52 3.93
N ILE A 52 10.93 -2.54 3.06
CA ILE A 52 11.17 -3.96 3.43
C ILE A 52 12.47 -4.12 4.22
N ASP A 53 13.50 -3.35 3.85
CA ASP A 53 14.81 -3.46 4.49
C ASP A 53 14.94 -2.61 5.78
N ALA A 54 14.00 -1.71 6.05
CA ALA A 54 14.12 -0.71 7.12
C ALA A 54 13.17 -0.93 8.31
N ALA A 55 12.10 -1.71 8.15
CA ALA A 55 11.07 -1.90 9.17
C ALA A 55 10.90 -3.38 9.52
N ARG A 56 10.59 -3.71 10.79
CA ARG A 56 10.27 -5.09 11.21
C ARG A 56 8.89 -5.56 10.72
N PHE A 57 7.93 -4.65 10.68
CA PHE A 57 6.58 -4.93 10.21
C PHE A 57 6.18 -3.90 9.17
N ILE A 58 5.54 -4.35 8.09
CA ILE A 58 5.06 -3.50 7.01
C ILE A 58 3.58 -3.75 6.81
N ILE A 59 2.80 -2.67 6.79
CA ILE A 59 1.37 -2.71 6.47
C ILE A 59 1.25 -2.48 4.97
N ILE A 60 0.64 -3.45 4.28
CA ILE A 60 0.22 -3.31 2.89
C ILE A 60 -1.27 -2.96 2.90
N ASN A 61 -1.57 -1.68 2.77
CA ASN A 61 -2.93 -1.14 2.71
C ASN A 61 -3.06 -0.03 1.68
N ASP A 62 -4.30 0.27 1.31
CA ASP A 62 -4.60 1.45 0.50
C ASP A 62 -4.59 2.69 1.40
N LEU A 63 -4.37 3.87 0.81
CA LEU A 63 -4.24 5.12 1.57
C LEU A 63 -5.55 5.52 2.29
N ASP A 64 -6.69 5.02 1.82
CA ASP A 64 -8.02 5.20 2.38
C ASP A 64 -8.44 4.09 3.37
N ASP A 65 -7.61 3.06 3.56
CA ASP A 65 -7.84 2.01 4.55
C ASP A 65 -7.24 2.36 5.92
N VAL A 66 -8.01 2.13 6.98
CA VAL A 66 -7.54 2.23 8.36
C VAL A 66 -7.53 0.84 8.99
N LEU A 67 -6.35 0.38 9.40
CA LEU A 67 -6.22 -0.86 10.17
C LEU A 67 -6.59 -0.57 11.63
N ILE A 68 -7.45 -1.39 12.23
CA ILE A 68 -7.88 -1.22 13.63
C ILE A 68 -7.35 -2.39 14.45
N PRO A 69 -6.41 -2.16 15.39
CA PRO A 69 -5.93 -3.19 16.31
C PRO A 69 -7.07 -3.76 17.17
N VAL A 70 -7.09 -5.08 17.34
CA VAL A 70 -8.07 -5.79 18.18
C VAL A 70 -7.41 -6.49 19.38
N LEU A 71 -6.15 -6.88 19.24
CA LEU A 71 -5.36 -7.62 20.23
C LEU A 71 -4.43 -6.72 21.07
N GLY A 72 -3.96 -5.61 20.50
CA GLY A 72 -3.06 -4.65 21.15
C GLY A 72 -3.66 -3.24 21.26
N LYS A 73 -3.05 -2.37 22.07
CA LYS A 73 -3.42 -0.94 22.13
C LYS A 73 -2.73 -0.13 21.03
N THR A 74 -1.68 -0.68 20.44
CA THR A 74 -0.91 -0.07 19.35
C THR A 74 -0.68 -1.11 18.25
N TYR A 75 -0.37 -0.64 17.03
CA TYR A 75 0.01 -1.53 15.92
C TYR A 75 1.17 -2.44 16.29
N LEU A 76 2.21 -1.91 16.94
CA LEU A 76 3.37 -2.71 17.31
C LEU A 76 3.02 -3.82 18.32
N GLU A 77 2.16 -3.53 19.30
CA GLU A 77 1.66 -4.53 20.24
C GLU A 77 0.85 -5.62 19.53
N GLU A 78 -0.09 -5.24 18.66
CA GLU A 78 -0.89 -6.14 17.83
C GLU A 78 0.02 -7.13 17.08
N PHE A 79 1.01 -6.61 16.36
CA PHE A 79 1.87 -7.39 15.48
C PHE A 79 2.84 -8.27 16.29
N ASN A 80 3.32 -7.80 17.44
CA ASN A 80 4.13 -8.61 18.35
C ASN A 80 3.32 -9.77 18.96
N VAL A 81 2.07 -9.53 19.35
CA VAL A 81 1.17 -10.59 19.85
C VAL A 81 0.93 -11.63 18.76
N LEU A 82 0.64 -11.20 17.53
CA LEU A 82 0.43 -12.09 16.39
C LEU A 82 1.70 -12.88 16.02
N SER A 83 2.86 -12.22 15.94
CA SER A 83 4.14 -12.88 15.62
C SER A 83 4.59 -13.87 16.69
N SER A 84 4.33 -13.57 17.98
CA SER A 84 4.62 -14.49 19.08
C SER A 84 3.66 -15.69 19.09
N ARG A 85 2.39 -15.48 18.75
CA ARG A 85 1.37 -16.54 18.70
C ARG A 85 1.55 -17.45 17.47
N TYR A 86 1.93 -16.87 16.34
CA TYR A 86 2.07 -17.55 15.06
C TYR A 86 3.51 -17.41 14.55
N THR A 87 4.43 -18.13 15.20
CA THR A 87 5.88 -17.98 14.97
C THR A 87 6.33 -18.28 13.53
N LYS A 88 5.59 -19.13 12.81
CA LYS A 88 5.85 -19.48 11.40
C LYS A 88 5.10 -18.60 10.39
N ALA A 89 4.18 -17.75 10.83
CA ALA A 89 3.46 -16.88 9.91
C ALA A 89 4.38 -15.73 9.48
N ALA A 90 4.51 -15.57 8.17
CA ALA A 90 5.26 -14.48 7.54
C ALA A 90 4.41 -13.22 7.33
N ALA A 91 3.08 -13.37 7.31
CA ALA A 91 2.14 -12.27 7.20
C ALA A 91 0.85 -12.57 7.97
N PHE A 92 0.13 -11.52 8.32
CA PHE A 92 -1.18 -11.55 8.98
C PHE A 92 -2.21 -10.87 8.09
N LEU A 93 -3.33 -11.55 7.83
CA LEU A 93 -4.41 -11.04 7.00
C LEU A 93 -5.52 -10.45 7.88
N TYR A 94 -5.90 -9.21 7.58
CA TYR A 94 -6.99 -8.49 8.22
C TYR A 94 -8.15 -8.41 7.23
N TYR A 95 -9.34 -8.80 7.66
CA TYR A 95 -10.53 -8.67 6.81
C TYR A 95 -10.88 -7.18 6.64
N ARG A 96 -11.28 -6.79 5.43
CA ARG A 96 -11.75 -5.43 5.16
C ARG A 96 -13.23 -5.31 5.45
N VAL A 97 -13.59 -4.20 6.09
CA VAL A 97 -14.97 -3.78 6.32
C VAL A 97 -15.18 -2.44 5.63
N THR A 98 -16.20 -2.35 4.78
CA THR A 98 -16.54 -1.10 4.11
C THR A 98 -17.53 -0.30 4.96
N VAL A 99 -17.17 0.95 5.24
CA VAL A 99 -18.01 1.88 5.98
C VAL A 99 -18.64 2.85 4.97
N ASN A 100 -19.97 2.88 4.91
CA ASN A 100 -20.71 3.73 3.99
C ASN A 100 -21.45 4.82 4.76
N TYR A 101 -21.64 5.97 4.12
CA TYR A 101 -22.41 7.08 4.66
C TYR A 101 -23.22 7.76 3.54
N THR A 102 -24.31 8.41 3.91
CA THR A 102 -25.13 9.16 2.96
C THR A 102 -24.68 10.62 2.94
N LEU A 103 -24.40 11.14 1.74
CA LEU A 103 -24.06 12.55 1.55
C LEU A 103 -25.32 13.41 1.42
N VAL A 104 -25.31 14.56 2.09
CA VAL A 104 -26.35 15.58 1.94
C VAL A 104 -26.11 16.34 0.64
N LYS A 105 -27.11 16.44 -0.24
CA LYS A 105 -26.97 17.10 -1.55
C LYS A 105 -26.72 18.62 -1.45
N ASN A 106 -27.23 19.26 -0.39
CA ASN A 106 -27.03 20.68 -0.15
C ASN A 106 -25.87 20.86 0.83
N PHE A 107 -24.80 21.51 0.38
CA PHE A 107 -23.59 21.76 1.16
C PHE A 107 -23.85 22.60 2.42
N GLU A 108 -24.83 23.52 2.41
CA GLU A 108 -25.21 24.31 3.58
C GLU A 108 -25.79 23.46 4.71
N LYS A 109 -26.25 22.24 4.39
CA LYS A 109 -26.76 21.26 5.34
C LYS A 109 -25.72 20.21 5.71
N PHE A 110 -24.48 20.34 5.24
CA PHE A 110 -23.40 19.42 5.60
C PHE A 110 -23.12 19.49 7.11
N SER A 111 -23.06 18.32 7.75
CA SER A 111 -22.67 18.19 9.14
C SER A 111 -21.95 16.87 9.35
N ILE A 112 -20.71 16.95 9.84
CA ILE A 112 -19.89 15.76 10.18
C ILE A 112 -20.64 14.87 11.18
N ARG A 113 -21.30 15.49 12.18
CA ARG A 113 -22.09 14.76 13.16
C ARG A 113 -23.20 13.95 12.48
N GLN A 114 -23.97 14.56 11.57
CA GLN A 114 -25.04 13.84 10.87
C GLN A 114 -24.49 12.73 9.97
N GLN A 115 -23.33 12.93 9.34
CA GLN A 115 -22.68 11.89 8.55
C GLN A 115 -22.28 10.68 9.40
N LEU A 116 -21.66 10.92 10.56
CA LEU A 116 -21.30 9.86 11.49
C LEU A 116 -22.54 9.14 12.02
N GLU A 117 -23.62 9.86 12.34
CA GLU A 117 -24.89 9.28 12.79
C GLU A 117 -25.58 8.42 11.70
N GLN A 118 -25.36 8.73 10.42
CA GLN A 118 -25.92 7.99 9.27
C GLN A 118 -24.96 6.95 8.69
N THR A 119 -23.80 6.77 9.31
CA THR A 119 -22.81 5.81 8.87
C THR A 119 -23.27 4.40 9.19
N TYR A 120 -23.10 3.48 8.24
CA TYR A 120 -23.37 2.07 8.44
C TYR A 120 -22.24 1.20 7.91
N ILE A 121 -22.07 0.06 8.56
CA ILE A 121 -21.08 -0.94 8.19
C ILE A 121 -21.69 -1.88 7.16
N ASP A 122 -21.05 -2.01 6.00
CA ASP A 122 -21.36 -3.06 5.04
C ASP A 122 -20.86 -4.40 5.60
N THR A 123 -21.74 -5.39 5.64
CA THR A 123 -21.43 -6.72 6.17
C THR A 123 -20.71 -7.61 5.17
N ARG A 124 -20.59 -7.18 3.91
CA ARG A 124 -19.80 -7.87 2.89
C ARG A 124 -18.33 -7.81 3.26
N ARG A 125 -17.71 -8.98 3.39
CA ARG A 125 -16.26 -9.09 3.56
C ARG A 125 -15.59 -8.85 2.22
N GLY A 126 -14.82 -7.77 2.13
CA GLY A 126 -13.93 -7.54 0.99
C GLY A 126 -12.63 -8.32 1.15
N ASP A 127 -11.79 -8.25 0.11
CA ASP A 127 -10.42 -8.73 0.19
C ASP A 127 -9.67 -7.98 1.29
N GLY A 128 -9.00 -8.75 2.12
CA GLY A 128 -8.29 -8.24 3.28
C GLY A 128 -7.00 -7.52 2.92
N LYS A 129 -6.47 -6.77 3.87
CA LYS A 129 -5.12 -6.19 3.81
C LYS A 129 -4.17 -6.99 4.67
N SER A 130 -2.88 -6.88 4.39
CA SER A 130 -1.87 -7.72 5.04
C SER A 130 -0.86 -6.89 5.82
N VAL A 131 -0.36 -7.50 6.90
CA VAL A 131 0.80 -7.00 7.63
C VAL A 131 1.88 -8.06 7.57
N ILE A 132 3.07 -7.68 7.13
CA ILE A 132 4.18 -8.60 6.86
C ILE A 132 5.23 -8.44 7.95
N ASP A 133 5.77 -9.57 8.40
CA ASP A 133 6.96 -9.66 9.26
C ASP A 133 8.19 -9.80 8.37
N THR A 134 8.94 -8.71 8.19
CA THR A 134 10.07 -8.64 7.24
C THR A 134 11.23 -9.54 7.66
N SER A 135 11.29 -9.95 8.93
CA SER A 135 12.29 -10.93 9.38
C SER A 135 12.10 -12.34 8.78
N LYS A 136 10.98 -12.57 8.09
CA LYS A 136 10.59 -13.89 7.56
C LYS A 136 10.41 -13.90 6.04
N VAL A 137 10.58 -12.78 5.35
CA VAL A 137 10.43 -12.69 3.90
C VAL A 137 11.55 -11.85 3.30
N GLU A 138 12.02 -12.25 2.12
CA GLU A 138 12.99 -11.48 1.33
C GLU A 138 12.28 -10.57 0.32
N SER A 139 11.02 -10.87 0.00
CA SER A 139 10.19 -10.09 -0.92
C SER A 139 8.71 -10.31 -0.64
N THR A 140 7.88 -9.40 -1.14
CA THR A 140 6.42 -9.51 -1.12
C THR A 140 5.82 -8.91 -2.38
N TRP A 141 4.56 -9.21 -2.63
CA TRP A 141 3.79 -8.68 -3.75
C TRP A 141 2.61 -7.82 -3.27
N LEU A 142 2.24 -6.85 -4.09
CA LEU A 142 1.17 -5.88 -3.89
C LEU A 142 0.14 -6.09 -5.00
N HIS A 143 -1.13 -6.34 -4.65
CA HIS A 143 -2.24 -6.35 -5.60
C HIS A 143 -2.90 -4.98 -5.67
#